data_AF-A0A2K8MLT0-F1
#
_entry.id   AF-A0A2K8MLT0-F1
#
_cell.length_a   1.000
_cell.length_b   1.000
_cell.length_c   1.000
_cell.angle_alpha   90.00
_cell.angle_beta   90.00
_cell.angle_gamma   90.00
#
_symmetry.space_group_name_H-M   'P 1'
#
loop_
_entity.id
_entity.type
_entity.pdbx_description
1 polymer ?
#
loop_
_entity_poly.entity_id
_entity_poly.type
_entity_poly.pdbx_seq_one_letter_code
_entity_poly.pdbx_strand_id
1 'polypeptide(L)'
;MSSIVSAELIMIEEVLRGESKGYVLDFSNKTLAEFFTLEFDVDLYGDDYATEGTSKANRLRSFLKQVDDASAARVLSRLMAHRDGIPAHLRSDIRPLGEGQLLALINRLERGEGVAGIAPKPIFNRRQYEELRDELNTLWDLDAHPRGYAFEKYLKRLFDTFYLNARAPFTLVGEQIDGSFQLGHETYLLEAKWQKEPIGVLELHGFHGKVEQKASWARGLFVSFGGFTDVGLQAFGQAAKRVICMEGRDIYEALDRNIPIDTVLERKVRHAAETGLPFAPLHQLFPPSPS
;
A
#
# COMPACT_ATOMS: atom_id res chain seq x y z
N MET A 1 19.04 -12.46 -10.69
CA MET A 1 19.20 -12.79 -12.11
C MET A 1 18.63 -14.16 -12.32
N SER A 2 17.68 -14.26 -13.24
CA SER A 2 16.98 -15.51 -13.50
C SER A 2 17.90 -16.47 -14.24
N SER A 3 17.57 -17.75 -14.21
CA SER A 3 18.24 -18.81 -14.95
C SER A 3 17.85 -18.87 -16.43
N ILE A 4 17.19 -17.82 -16.95
CA ILE A 4 16.77 -17.73 -18.35
C ILE A 4 17.98 -17.47 -19.24
N VAL A 5 18.23 -18.34 -20.21
CA VAL A 5 19.34 -18.18 -21.16
C VAL A 5 18.97 -17.33 -22.38
N SER A 6 19.96 -16.83 -23.12
CA SER A 6 19.74 -15.95 -24.29
C SER A 6 18.80 -16.55 -25.34
N ALA A 7 18.86 -17.86 -25.58
CA ALA A 7 17.97 -18.53 -26.53
C ALA A 7 16.50 -18.53 -26.05
N GLU A 8 16.30 -18.67 -24.74
CA GLU A 8 14.96 -18.62 -24.13
C GLU A 8 14.39 -17.20 -24.13
N LEU A 9 15.22 -16.16 -23.96
CA LEU A 9 14.79 -14.77 -24.10
C LEU A 9 14.28 -14.46 -25.52
N ILE A 10 14.96 -14.96 -26.55
CA ILE A 10 14.52 -14.83 -27.94
C ILE A 10 13.17 -15.54 -28.14
N MET A 11 13.02 -16.74 -27.60
CA MET A 11 11.78 -17.50 -27.65
C MET A 11 10.64 -16.78 -26.91
N ILE A 12 10.87 -16.25 -25.71
CA ILE A 12 9.90 -15.46 -24.94
C ILE A 12 9.42 -14.26 -25.76
N GLU A 13 10.33 -13.51 -26.36
CA GLU A 13 9.98 -12.35 -27.19
C GLU A 13 9.23 -12.72 -28.45
N GLU A 14 9.52 -13.88 -29.03
CA GLU A 14 8.78 -14.39 -30.18
C GLU A 14 7.36 -14.79 -29.76
N VAL A 15 7.19 -15.48 -28.62
CA VAL A 15 5.89 -15.93 -28.10
C VAL A 15 5.00 -14.78 -27.63
N LEU A 16 5.60 -13.75 -27.04
CA LEU A 16 4.91 -12.57 -26.54
C LEU A 16 4.90 -11.42 -27.55
N ARG A 17 5.31 -11.65 -28.80
CA ARG A 17 5.42 -10.58 -29.80
C ARG A 17 4.04 -9.99 -30.10
N GLY A 18 3.97 -8.66 -30.15
CA GLY A 18 2.82 -7.95 -30.68
C GLY A 18 2.85 -7.82 -32.21
N GLU A 19 2.19 -6.78 -32.73
CA GLU A 19 2.05 -6.52 -34.17
C GLU A 19 3.40 -6.38 -34.91
N SER A 20 4.46 -5.92 -34.22
CA SER A 20 5.79 -5.76 -34.83
C SER A 20 6.92 -5.97 -33.82
N LYS A 21 8.16 -6.01 -34.33
CA LYS A 21 9.36 -6.18 -33.50
C LYS A 21 9.44 -5.07 -32.44
N GLY A 22 9.67 -5.44 -31.19
CA GLY A 22 9.72 -4.51 -30.05
C GLY A 22 8.39 -4.33 -29.31
N TYR A 23 7.29 -4.89 -29.84
CA TYR A 23 5.99 -4.90 -29.19
C TYR A 23 5.80 -6.16 -28.34
N VAL A 24 5.05 -6.02 -27.25
CA VAL A 24 4.70 -7.11 -26.34
C VAL A 24 3.18 -7.18 -26.31
N LEU A 25 2.62 -8.27 -26.87
CA LEU A 25 1.18 -8.51 -27.02
C LEU A 25 0.44 -7.28 -27.60
N ASP A 26 -0.75 -6.98 -27.09
CA ASP A 26 -1.59 -5.83 -27.44
C ASP A 26 -1.31 -4.59 -26.56
N PHE A 27 -0.24 -4.60 -25.76
CA PHE A 27 0.06 -3.49 -24.87
C PHE A 27 0.65 -2.26 -25.58
N SER A 28 0.18 -1.07 -25.18
CA SER A 28 0.90 0.18 -25.34
C SER A 28 1.98 0.33 -24.26
N ASN A 29 2.87 1.33 -24.37
CA ASN A 29 3.84 1.57 -23.29
C ASN A 29 3.15 1.88 -21.97
N LYS A 30 2.09 2.70 -22.03
CA LYS A 30 1.28 3.09 -20.87
C LYS A 30 0.58 1.88 -20.24
N THR A 31 -0.12 1.08 -21.05
CA THR A 31 -0.88 -0.07 -20.52
C THR A 31 0.03 -1.19 -20.03
N LEU A 32 1.23 -1.37 -20.61
CA LEU A 32 2.23 -2.29 -20.07
C LEU A 32 2.80 -1.79 -18.73
N ALA A 33 3.02 -0.48 -18.59
CA ALA A 33 3.48 0.12 -17.34
C ALA A 33 2.44 -0.06 -16.22
N GLU A 34 1.17 0.23 -16.55
CA GLU A 34 0.03 0.01 -15.65
C GLU A 34 -0.11 -1.46 -15.28
N PHE A 35 -0.01 -2.39 -16.25
CA PHE A 35 -0.03 -3.83 -15.99
C PHE A 35 1.05 -4.24 -15.00
N PHE A 36 2.31 -3.81 -15.21
CA PHE A 36 3.41 -4.15 -14.31
C PHE A 36 3.27 -3.53 -12.92
N THR A 37 2.75 -2.30 -12.84
CA THR A 37 2.47 -1.62 -11.58
C THR A 37 1.36 -2.33 -10.80
N LEU A 38 0.24 -2.66 -11.45
CA LEU A 38 -0.93 -3.24 -10.78
C LEU A 38 -0.74 -4.72 -10.43
N GLU A 39 -0.13 -5.50 -11.32
CA GLU A 39 -0.02 -6.96 -11.15
C GLU A 39 1.21 -7.37 -10.35
N PHE A 40 2.28 -6.57 -10.42
CA PHE A 40 3.56 -6.96 -9.84
C PHE A 40 4.19 -5.92 -8.94
N ASP A 41 3.62 -4.71 -8.88
CA ASP A 41 4.17 -3.59 -8.12
C ASP A 41 5.59 -3.23 -8.59
N VAL A 42 5.81 -3.18 -9.91
CA VAL A 42 7.13 -2.92 -10.52
C VAL A 42 7.06 -1.78 -11.54
N ASP A 43 8.00 -0.83 -11.46
CA ASP A 43 8.16 0.20 -12.49
C ASP A 43 9.05 -0.33 -13.61
N LEU A 44 8.43 -0.98 -14.59
CA LEU A 44 9.14 -1.54 -15.75
C LEU A 44 9.87 -0.48 -16.58
N TYR A 45 9.46 0.80 -16.50
CA TYR A 45 10.03 1.89 -17.29
C TYR A 45 11.05 2.73 -16.53
N GLY A 46 11.29 2.44 -15.24
CA GLY A 46 12.37 3.01 -14.46
C GLY A 46 13.76 2.75 -15.05
N ASP A 47 14.75 3.54 -14.62
CA ASP A 47 16.11 3.50 -15.18
C ASP A 47 16.78 2.12 -15.03
N ASP A 48 16.43 1.37 -13.99
CA ASP A 48 16.94 0.02 -13.70
C ASP A 48 16.70 -0.97 -14.86
N TYR A 49 15.64 -0.77 -15.65
CA TYR A 49 15.28 -1.65 -16.77
C TYR A 49 15.52 -1.02 -18.15
N ALA A 50 16.26 0.08 -18.24
CA ALA A 50 16.56 0.75 -19.51
C ALA A 50 17.81 0.21 -20.23
N THR A 51 18.51 -0.77 -19.63
CA THR A 51 19.86 -1.21 -20.05
C THR A 51 19.94 -1.83 -21.46
N GLU A 52 18.84 -2.45 -21.92
CA GLU A 52 18.74 -3.10 -23.24
C GLU A 52 18.06 -2.18 -24.29
N GLY A 53 17.73 -0.94 -23.92
CA GLY A 53 17.01 0.04 -24.72
C GLY A 53 15.58 0.29 -24.25
N THR A 54 14.85 1.14 -24.98
CA THR A 54 13.60 1.74 -24.50
C THR A 54 12.31 1.11 -25.04
N SER A 55 12.40 0.11 -25.92
CA SER A 55 11.23 -0.62 -26.43
C SER A 55 10.61 -1.53 -25.36
N LYS A 56 9.31 -1.86 -25.47
CA LYS A 56 8.59 -2.73 -24.52
C LYS A 56 9.29 -4.08 -24.34
N ALA A 57 9.67 -4.72 -25.45
CA ALA A 57 10.39 -5.98 -25.40
C ALA A 57 11.77 -5.84 -24.76
N ASN A 58 12.50 -4.74 -25.00
CA ASN A 58 13.80 -4.52 -24.36
C ASN A 58 13.64 -4.25 -22.85
N ARG A 59 12.61 -3.52 -22.44
CA ARG A 59 12.28 -3.32 -21.02
C ARG A 59 11.97 -4.66 -20.34
N LEU A 60 11.11 -5.48 -20.95
CA LEU A 60 10.78 -6.83 -20.45
C LEU A 60 12.01 -7.74 -20.39
N ARG A 61 12.85 -7.73 -21.42
CA ARG A 61 14.12 -8.48 -21.45
C ARG A 61 15.05 -8.04 -20.31
N SER A 62 15.25 -6.74 -20.16
CA SER A 62 16.10 -6.18 -19.10
C SER A 62 15.58 -6.59 -17.72
N PHE A 63 14.27 -6.56 -17.51
CA PHE A 63 13.62 -7.04 -16.29
C PHE A 63 13.90 -8.53 -16.05
N LEU A 64 13.60 -9.40 -17.01
CA LEU A 64 13.74 -10.86 -16.87
C LEU A 64 15.18 -11.29 -16.56
N LYS A 65 16.19 -10.60 -17.11
CA LYS A 65 17.61 -10.86 -16.81
C LYS A 65 17.97 -10.55 -15.35
N GLN A 66 17.33 -9.57 -14.74
CA GLN A 66 17.74 -9.03 -13.44
C GLN A 66 17.05 -9.71 -12.26
N VAL A 67 15.77 -10.07 -12.41
CA VAL A 67 14.94 -10.65 -11.33
C VAL A 67 15.32 -12.09 -10.95
N ASP A 68 14.68 -12.68 -9.94
CA ASP A 68 14.80 -14.11 -9.61
C ASP A 68 13.84 -14.99 -10.42
N ASP A 69 14.05 -16.31 -10.36
CA ASP A 69 13.27 -17.29 -11.13
C ASP A 69 11.78 -17.28 -10.77
N ALA A 70 11.42 -17.11 -9.50
CA ALA A 70 10.01 -17.09 -9.08
C ALA A 70 9.30 -15.83 -9.60
N SER A 71 9.98 -14.68 -9.55
CA SER A 71 9.46 -13.43 -10.13
C SER A 71 9.33 -13.48 -11.65
N ALA A 72 10.33 -14.05 -12.34
CA ALA A 72 10.28 -14.25 -13.78
C ALA A 72 9.13 -15.18 -14.19
N ALA A 73 8.98 -16.32 -13.50
CA ALA A 73 7.87 -17.24 -13.71
C ALA A 73 6.51 -16.56 -13.53
N ARG A 74 6.31 -15.83 -12.42
CA ARG A 74 5.06 -15.12 -12.13
C ARG A 74 4.66 -14.17 -13.25
N VAL A 75 5.60 -13.36 -13.73
CA VAL A 75 5.35 -12.40 -14.82
C VAL A 75 5.03 -13.10 -16.13
N LEU A 76 5.81 -14.13 -16.50
CA LEU A 76 5.57 -14.89 -17.73
C LEU A 76 4.21 -15.60 -17.70
N SER A 77 3.82 -16.19 -16.57
CA SER A 77 2.50 -16.83 -16.40
C SER A 77 1.34 -15.85 -16.58
N ARG A 78 1.42 -14.64 -16.01
CA ARG A 78 0.38 -13.62 -16.17
C ARG A 78 0.33 -13.05 -17.60
N LEU A 79 1.47 -12.85 -18.24
CA LEU A 79 1.52 -12.43 -19.65
C LEU A 79 0.95 -13.50 -20.58
N MET A 80 1.19 -14.78 -20.30
CA MET A 80 0.56 -15.90 -21.01
C MET A 80 -0.96 -15.91 -20.82
N ALA A 81 -1.44 -15.77 -19.59
CA ALA A 81 -2.87 -15.70 -19.32
C ALA A 81 -3.55 -14.52 -20.04
N HIS A 82 -2.88 -13.35 -20.09
CA HIS A 82 -3.36 -12.19 -20.85
C HIS A 82 -3.43 -12.51 -22.35
N ARG A 83 -2.38 -13.11 -22.92
CA ARG A 83 -2.35 -13.56 -24.32
C ARG A 83 -3.49 -14.52 -24.66
N ASP A 84 -3.83 -15.43 -23.74
CA ASP A 84 -4.95 -16.37 -23.88
C ASP A 84 -6.32 -15.70 -23.82
N GLY A 85 -6.42 -14.49 -23.28
CA GLY A 85 -7.62 -13.64 -23.32
C GLY A 85 -7.77 -12.84 -24.63
N ILE A 86 -6.69 -12.64 -25.40
CA ILE A 86 -6.73 -11.87 -26.66
C ILE A 86 -7.45 -12.70 -27.74
N PRO A 87 -8.38 -12.12 -28.53
CA PRO A 87 -9.02 -12.82 -29.65
C PRO A 87 -8.01 -13.42 -30.63
N ALA A 88 -8.25 -14.64 -31.10
CA ALA A 88 -7.29 -15.41 -31.92
C ALA A 88 -6.80 -14.68 -33.17
N HIS A 89 -7.64 -13.83 -33.79
CA HIS A 89 -7.30 -13.04 -34.98
C HIS A 89 -6.33 -11.87 -34.72
N LEU A 90 -6.13 -11.49 -33.45
CA LEU A 90 -5.18 -10.46 -33.01
C LEU A 90 -3.90 -11.07 -32.41
N ARG A 91 -3.86 -12.40 -32.22
CA ARG A 91 -2.64 -13.09 -31.81
C ARG A 91 -1.72 -13.17 -33.02
N SER A 92 -0.47 -12.77 -32.88
CA SER A 92 0.51 -13.04 -33.94
C SER A 92 0.63 -14.57 -34.13
N ASP A 93 0.66 -15.02 -35.39
CA ASP A 93 0.79 -16.44 -35.80
C ASP A 93 2.13 -17.04 -35.32
N ILE A 94 2.22 -17.35 -34.02
CA ILE A 94 3.37 -18.03 -33.44
C ILE A 94 3.04 -19.52 -33.41
N ARG A 95 4.00 -20.33 -33.85
CA ARG A 95 3.87 -21.78 -33.96
C ARG A 95 3.57 -22.42 -32.58
N PRO A 96 2.72 -23.46 -32.50
CA PRO A 96 2.37 -24.16 -31.24
C PRO A 96 3.58 -24.63 -30.41
N LEU A 97 4.74 -24.85 -31.06
CA LEU A 97 5.97 -25.26 -30.40
C LEU A 97 6.53 -24.22 -29.43
N GLY A 98 6.39 -22.92 -29.72
CA GLY A 98 6.89 -21.84 -28.85
C GLY A 98 6.11 -21.73 -27.55
N GLU A 99 4.79 -21.92 -27.61
CA GLU A 99 3.92 -21.89 -26.42
C GLU A 99 4.26 -23.04 -25.45
N GLY A 100 4.42 -24.25 -25.98
CA GLY A 100 4.82 -25.42 -25.17
C GLY A 100 6.20 -25.25 -24.53
N GLN A 101 7.15 -24.63 -25.24
CA GLN A 101 8.48 -24.31 -24.71
C GLN A 101 8.43 -23.24 -23.61
N LEU A 102 7.59 -22.21 -23.75
CA LEU A 102 7.40 -21.19 -22.73
C LEU A 102 6.76 -21.78 -21.46
N LEU A 103 5.75 -22.64 -21.60
CA LEU A 103 5.14 -23.36 -20.48
C LEU A 103 6.15 -24.26 -19.76
N ALA A 104 6.99 -24.98 -20.51
CA ALA A 104 8.05 -25.81 -19.92
C ALA A 104 9.08 -24.96 -19.16
N LEU A 105 9.43 -23.79 -19.69
CA LEU A 105 10.31 -22.82 -19.04
C LEU A 105 9.70 -22.28 -17.74
N ILE A 106 8.44 -21.83 -17.76
CA ILE A 106 7.74 -21.36 -16.56
C ILE A 106 7.78 -22.43 -15.46
N ASN A 107 7.40 -23.67 -15.78
CA ASN A 107 7.43 -24.79 -14.83
C ASN A 107 8.85 -25.06 -14.29
N ARG A 108 9.90 -24.87 -15.10
CA ARG A 108 11.30 -25.01 -14.67
C ARG A 108 11.69 -23.90 -13.69
N LEU A 109 11.31 -22.67 -13.98
CA LEU A 109 11.56 -21.51 -13.12
C LEU A 109 10.82 -21.63 -11.77
N GLU A 110 9.56 -22.13 -11.78
CA GLU A 110 8.77 -22.35 -10.55
C GLU A 110 9.36 -23.44 -9.64
N ARG A 111 10.05 -24.44 -10.21
CA ARG A 111 10.72 -25.51 -9.44
C ARG A 111 12.03 -25.08 -8.79
N GLY A 112 12.55 -23.90 -9.11
CA GLY A 112 13.78 -23.36 -8.50
C GLY A 112 15.03 -24.18 -8.82
N GLU A 113 15.06 -24.88 -9.96
CA GLU A 113 16.25 -25.62 -10.41
C GLU A 113 17.38 -24.67 -10.91
N GLY A 114 17.11 -23.36 -10.95
CA GLY A 114 18.06 -22.28 -11.23
C GLY A 114 18.37 -21.43 -10.00
N VAL A 115 19.59 -20.87 -9.98
CA VAL A 115 20.17 -20.09 -8.87
C VAL A 115 19.23 -18.99 -8.37
N ALA A 116 19.13 -18.84 -7.04
CA ALA A 116 18.37 -17.77 -6.39
C ALA A 116 18.83 -16.38 -6.88
N GLY A 117 18.02 -15.76 -7.75
CA GLY A 117 18.23 -14.39 -8.21
C GLY A 117 17.80 -13.34 -7.18
N ILE A 118 17.88 -12.06 -7.58
CA ILE A 118 17.48 -10.91 -6.75
C ILE A 118 16.02 -10.62 -7.07
N ALA A 119 15.15 -10.54 -6.05
CA ALA A 119 13.76 -10.16 -6.25
C ALA A 119 13.62 -8.74 -6.81
N PRO A 120 12.65 -8.47 -7.71
CA PRO A 120 12.41 -7.13 -8.22
C PRO A 120 12.12 -6.18 -7.06
N LYS A 121 12.69 -4.97 -7.13
CA LYS A 121 12.44 -3.91 -6.16
C LYS A 121 11.01 -3.38 -6.38
N PRO A 122 10.10 -3.53 -5.41
CA PRO A 122 8.72 -3.12 -5.61
C PRO A 122 8.57 -1.59 -5.54
N ILE A 123 7.58 -1.02 -6.24
CA ILE A 123 7.28 0.43 -6.22
C ILE A 123 6.67 0.82 -4.88
N PHE A 124 5.72 0.02 -4.38
CA PHE A 124 5.17 0.10 -3.04
C PHE A 124 5.77 -1.01 -2.19
N ASN A 125 6.15 -0.72 -0.95
CA ASN A 125 6.71 -1.77 -0.10
C ASN A 125 5.56 -2.60 0.50
N ARG A 126 4.89 -3.47 -0.29
CA ARG A 126 3.81 -4.36 0.21
C ARG A 126 4.23 -5.13 1.46
N ARG A 127 5.49 -5.58 1.49
CA ARG A 127 6.07 -6.23 2.67
C ARG A 127 6.03 -5.33 3.91
N GLN A 128 6.22 -4.03 3.76
CA GLN A 128 6.12 -3.07 4.85
C GLN A 128 4.69 -2.95 5.39
N TYR A 129 3.66 -3.03 4.54
CA TYR A 129 2.27 -3.09 4.98
C TYR A 129 1.97 -4.37 5.76
N GLU A 130 2.46 -5.51 5.26
CA GLU A 130 2.35 -6.80 5.94
C GLU A 130 3.07 -6.78 7.30
N GLU A 131 4.29 -6.24 7.37
CA GLU A 131 5.07 -6.08 8.61
C GLU A 131 4.37 -5.17 9.63
N LEU A 132 3.75 -4.08 9.18
CA LEU A 132 2.97 -3.18 10.05
C LEU A 132 1.67 -3.82 10.54
N ARG A 133 1.02 -4.65 9.72
CA ARG A 133 -0.18 -5.38 10.11
C ARG A 133 0.15 -6.47 11.12
N ASP A 134 1.22 -7.22 10.88
CA ASP A 134 1.66 -8.30 11.75
C ASP A 134 2.14 -7.74 13.10
N GLU A 135 2.86 -6.61 13.11
CA GLU A 135 3.19 -5.91 14.36
C GLU A 135 1.92 -5.50 15.13
N LEU A 136 0.93 -4.91 14.47
CA LEU A 136 -0.35 -4.54 15.11
C LEU A 136 -1.03 -5.75 15.76
N ASN A 137 -0.99 -6.92 15.10
CA ASN A 137 -1.53 -8.16 15.65
C ASN A 137 -0.80 -8.59 16.93
N THR A 138 0.53 -8.46 17.00
CA THR A 138 1.29 -8.83 18.21
C THR A 138 0.94 -7.99 19.44
N LEU A 139 0.43 -6.76 19.26
CA LEU A 139 0.03 -5.92 20.38
C LEU A 139 -1.14 -6.48 21.20
N TRP A 140 -1.99 -7.33 20.61
CA TRP A 140 -3.12 -7.94 21.30
C TRP A 140 -2.72 -8.79 22.50
N ASP A 141 -1.58 -9.45 22.42
CA ASP A 141 -1.10 -10.40 23.44
C ASP A 141 -0.50 -9.72 24.66
N LEU A 142 -0.34 -8.39 24.63
CA LEU A 142 0.19 -7.61 25.74
C LEU A 142 -0.89 -7.28 26.78
N ASP A 143 -0.47 -7.23 28.05
CA ASP A 143 -1.29 -6.71 29.14
C ASP A 143 -1.70 -5.25 28.91
N ALA A 144 -2.83 -4.83 29.49
CA ALA A 144 -3.46 -3.53 29.19
C ALA A 144 -2.51 -2.32 29.30
N HIS A 145 -1.72 -2.23 30.37
CA HIS A 145 -0.80 -1.11 30.60
C HIS A 145 0.38 -1.08 29.59
N PRO A 146 1.21 -2.14 29.44
CA PRO A 146 2.28 -2.14 28.45
C PRO A 146 1.78 -2.04 27.01
N ARG A 147 0.56 -2.51 26.73
CA ARG A 147 -0.07 -2.40 25.41
C ARG A 147 -0.33 -0.97 24.97
N GLY A 148 -0.76 -0.08 25.88
CA GLY A 148 -0.94 1.34 25.58
C GLY A 148 0.35 2.00 25.06
N TYR A 149 1.44 1.83 25.82
CA TYR A 149 2.76 2.34 25.41
C TYR A 149 3.29 1.70 24.13
N ALA A 150 3.04 0.40 23.92
CA ALA A 150 3.41 -0.28 22.70
C ALA A 150 2.63 0.27 21.49
N PHE A 151 1.35 0.61 21.68
CA PHE A 151 0.53 1.21 20.64
C PHE A 151 0.99 2.62 20.26
N GLU A 152 1.38 3.45 21.21
CA GLU A 152 1.96 4.78 20.92
C GLU A 152 3.22 4.67 20.05
N LYS A 153 4.11 3.73 20.38
CA LYS A 153 5.32 3.44 19.60
C LYS A 153 4.99 2.93 18.20
N TYR A 154 4.01 2.03 18.11
CA TYR A 154 3.50 1.51 16.84
C TYR A 154 2.96 2.63 15.94
N LEU A 155 2.10 3.50 16.47
CA LEU A 155 1.54 4.62 15.71
C LEU A 155 2.63 5.58 15.21
N LYS A 156 3.65 5.85 16.02
CA LYS A 156 4.80 6.63 15.55
C LYS A 156 5.49 5.96 14.35
N ARG A 157 5.78 4.66 14.43
CA ARG A 157 6.40 3.90 13.33
C ARG A 157 5.49 3.90 12.09
N LEU A 158 4.20 3.69 12.28
CA LEU A 158 3.19 3.73 11.22
C LEU A 158 3.25 5.09 10.50
N PHE A 159 3.17 6.19 11.23
CA PHE A 159 3.18 7.53 10.65
C PHE A 159 4.51 7.90 9.98
N ASP A 160 5.65 7.52 10.56
CA ASP A 160 6.96 7.72 9.91
C ASP A 160 7.08 6.92 8.60
N THR A 161 6.51 5.71 8.55
CA THR A 161 6.49 4.87 7.34
C THR A 161 5.77 5.56 6.19
N PHE A 162 4.72 6.33 6.49
CA PHE A 162 3.94 7.10 5.53
C PHE A 162 4.36 8.58 5.45
N TYR A 163 5.63 8.88 5.79
CA TYR A 163 6.24 10.20 5.63
C TYR A 163 5.54 11.35 6.38
N LEU A 164 4.83 11.04 7.46
CA LEU A 164 4.12 12.04 8.27
C LEU A 164 5.02 12.71 9.32
N ASN A 165 6.34 12.49 9.30
CA ASN A 165 7.31 13.13 10.21
C ASN A 165 6.87 13.08 11.70
N ALA A 166 6.65 11.88 12.24
CA ALA A 166 6.06 11.69 13.55
C ALA A 166 7.07 11.89 14.71
N ARG A 167 6.59 12.48 15.79
CA ARG A 167 7.32 12.67 17.06
C ARG A 167 6.75 11.76 18.14
N ALA A 168 7.66 11.25 18.97
CA ALA A 168 7.35 10.46 20.15
C ALA A 168 6.55 11.28 21.20
N PRO A 169 5.93 10.61 22.20
CA PRO A 169 5.25 11.29 23.30
C PRO A 169 6.10 12.37 23.96
N PHE A 170 5.47 13.47 24.37
CA PHE A 170 6.15 14.58 25.05
C PHE A 170 5.27 15.23 26.13
N THR A 171 5.93 15.82 27.12
CA THR A 171 5.28 16.51 28.23
C THR A 171 5.48 18.01 28.10
N LEU A 172 4.38 18.75 28.14
CA LEU A 172 4.35 20.19 28.38
C LEU A 172 4.01 20.44 29.86
N VAL A 173 4.09 21.69 30.32
CA VAL A 173 3.82 22.03 31.72
C VAL A 173 2.39 21.59 32.10
N GLY A 174 2.29 20.49 32.86
CA GLY A 174 1.01 19.92 33.33
C GLY A 174 0.22 19.10 32.31
N GLU A 175 0.79 18.79 31.14
CA GLU A 175 0.05 18.11 30.05
C GLU A 175 0.93 17.10 29.32
N GLN A 176 0.44 15.85 29.18
CA GLN A 176 1.06 14.83 28.33
C GLN A 176 0.31 14.73 27.00
N ILE A 177 1.10 14.64 25.92
CA ILE A 177 0.65 14.40 24.56
C ILE A 177 1.31 13.12 24.04
N ASP A 178 0.51 12.21 23.49
CA ASP A 178 0.96 10.87 23.09
C ASP A 178 1.81 10.90 21.80
N GLY A 179 1.78 12.02 21.07
CA GLY A 179 2.69 12.28 19.96
C GLY A 179 2.22 13.44 19.08
N SER A 180 2.92 13.65 17.97
CA SER A 180 2.48 14.58 16.94
C SER A 180 3.04 14.20 15.58
N PHE A 181 2.39 14.61 14.50
CA PHE A 181 2.86 14.39 13.13
C PHE A 181 2.48 15.56 12.22
N GLN A 182 3.03 15.59 11.01
CA GLN A 182 2.71 16.55 9.96
C GLN A 182 1.85 15.89 8.89
N LEU A 183 0.81 16.59 8.46
CA LEU A 183 0.00 16.22 7.31
C LEU A 183 -0.26 17.47 6.48
N GLY A 184 0.20 17.47 5.23
CA GLY A 184 0.26 18.70 4.42
C GLY A 184 1.13 19.76 5.10
N HIS A 185 0.53 20.92 5.42
CA HIS A 185 1.21 22.05 6.07
C HIS A 185 0.81 22.23 7.55
N GLU A 186 0.13 21.26 8.13
CA GLU A 186 -0.49 21.39 9.45
C GLU A 186 0.11 20.37 10.43
N THR A 187 0.17 20.75 11.70
CA THR A 187 0.64 19.87 12.77
C THR A 187 -0.54 19.23 13.47
N TYR A 188 -0.54 17.91 13.55
CA TYR A 188 -1.53 17.12 14.27
C TYR A 188 -0.95 16.64 15.59
N LEU A 189 -1.62 16.95 16.69
CA LEU A 189 -1.41 16.29 17.97
C LEU A 189 -2.10 14.93 17.95
N LEU A 190 -1.49 13.95 18.61
CA LEU A 190 -2.00 12.59 18.73
C LEU A 190 -2.46 12.33 20.17
N GLU A 191 -3.63 11.74 20.30
CA GLU A 191 -4.06 10.99 21.49
C GLU A 191 -4.41 9.58 21.05
N ALA A 192 -3.90 8.58 21.75
CA ALA A 192 -4.06 7.17 21.42
C ALA A 192 -4.64 6.39 22.61
N LYS A 193 -5.69 5.61 22.37
CA LYS A 193 -6.31 4.74 23.38
C LYS A 193 -6.40 3.31 22.88
N TRP A 194 -5.83 2.38 23.65
CA TRP A 194 -6.04 0.95 23.47
C TRP A 194 -6.88 0.37 24.61
N GLN A 195 -8.20 0.45 24.44
CA GLN A 195 -9.17 -0.15 25.36
C GLN A 195 -10.28 -0.84 24.57
N LYS A 196 -11.00 -1.75 25.23
CA LYS A 196 -12.09 -2.52 24.60
C LYS A 196 -13.36 -1.67 24.49
N GLU A 197 -13.59 -0.83 25.48
CA GLU A 197 -14.76 0.02 25.61
C GLU A 197 -14.65 1.21 24.63
N PRO A 198 -15.65 1.44 23.76
CA PRO A 198 -15.63 2.55 22.84
C PRO A 198 -15.55 3.91 23.56
N ILE A 199 -14.81 4.84 22.97
CA ILE A 199 -14.55 6.17 23.53
C ILE A 199 -15.82 7.02 23.54
N GLY A 200 -16.03 7.73 24.65
CA GLY A 200 -17.17 8.61 24.87
C GLY A 200 -16.89 10.08 24.56
N VAL A 201 -17.94 10.92 24.66
CA VAL A 201 -17.83 12.36 24.39
C VAL A 201 -16.89 13.10 25.34
N LEU A 202 -16.79 12.65 26.61
CA LEU A 202 -15.98 13.33 27.63
C LEU A 202 -14.49 13.32 27.28
N GLU A 203 -13.98 12.18 26.82
CA GLU A 203 -12.58 12.02 26.42
C GLU A 203 -12.29 12.84 25.15
N LEU A 204 -13.21 12.82 24.18
CA LEU A 204 -13.10 13.64 22.97
C LEU A 204 -13.05 15.13 23.30
N HIS A 205 -13.88 15.62 24.22
CA HIS A 205 -13.84 17.01 24.68
C HIS A 205 -12.56 17.35 25.45
N GLY A 206 -12.09 16.43 26.30
CA GLY A 206 -10.83 16.60 27.00
C GLY A 206 -9.67 16.82 26.02
N PHE A 207 -9.56 15.96 24.99
CA PHE A 207 -8.54 16.10 23.96
C PHE A 207 -8.74 17.35 23.08
N HIS A 208 -9.98 17.68 22.72
CA HIS A 208 -10.26 18.91 21.98
C HIS A 208 -9.77 20.16 22.72
N GLY A 209 -10.02 20.24 24.03
CA GLY A 209 -9.53 21.34 24.85
C GLY A 209 -8.00 21.47 24.85
N LYS A 210 -7.28 20.35 24.79
CA LYS A 210 -5.81 20.34 24.62
C LYS A 210 -5.38 20.96 23.30
N VAL A 211 -6.08 20.61 22.20
CA VAL A 211 -5.78 21.12 20.85
C VAL A 211 -6.09 22.62 20.74
N GLU A 212 -7.18 23.10 21.36
CA GLU A 212 -7.54 24.53 21.34
C GLU A 212 -6.53 25.43 22.06
N GLN A 213 -5.78 24.90 23.03
CA GLN A 213 -4.73 25.63 23.73
C GLN A 213 -3.44 25.78 22.89
N LYS A 214 -3.38 25.19 21.70
CA LYS A 214 -2.23 25.29 20.78
C LYS A 214 -2.43 26.38 19.75
N ALA A 215 -1.41 26.56 18.91
CA ALA A 215 -1.47 27.48 17.78
C ALA A 215 -2.70 27.21 16.90
N SER A 216 -3.22 28.24 16.23
CA SER A 216 -4.48 28.15 15.49
C SER A 216 -4.47 27.14 14.33
N TRP A 217 -3.28 26.76 13.85
CA TRP A 217 -3.04 25.77 12.81
C TRP A 217 -2.74 24.36 13.36
N ALA A 218 -2.81 24.17 14.68
CA ALA A 218 -2.72 22.85 15.27
C ALA A 218 -4.07 22.13 15.17
N ARG A 219 -4.00 20.85 14.83
CA ARG A 219 -5.14 19.93 14.73
C ARG A 219 -4.91 18.73 15.64
N GLY A 220 -5.92 17.89 15.79
CA GLY A 220 -5.85 16.67 16.57
C GLY A 220 -6.29 15.45 15.77
N LEU A 221 -5.59 14.34 15.99
CA LEU A 221 -6.05 13.00 15.64
C LEU A 221 -6.27 12.23 16.95
N PHE A 222 -7.49 11.77 17.17
CA PHE A 222 -7.79 10.81 18.23
C PHE A 222 -7.85 9.41 17.62
N VAL A 223 -6.95 8.53 18.05
CA VAL A 223 -6.95 7.12 17.66
C VAL A 223 -7.50 6.26 18.78
N SER A 224 -8.62 5.57 18.53
CA SER A 224 -9.20 4.61 19.47
C SER A 224 -9.19 3.21 18.89
N PHE A 225 -8.48 2.27 19.51
CA PHE A 225 -8.48 0.90 19.04
C PHE A 225 -9.87 0.25 19.13
N GLY A 226 -10.58 0.44 20.25
CA GLY A 226 -11.95 -0.04 20.48
C GLY A 226 -13.06 0.79 19.82
N GLY A 227 -12.69 1.81 19.04
CA GLY A 227 -13.64 2.69 18.35
C GLY A 227 -14.28 3.73 19.27
N PHE A 228 -15.40 4.28 18.81
CA PHE A 228 -16.11 5.39 19.46
C PHE A 228 -17.59 5.05 19.61
N THR A 229 -18.23 5.60 20.64
CA THR A 229 -19.68 5.49 20.80
C THR A 229 -20.40 6.39 19.79
N ASP A 230 -21.47 5.89 19.15
CA ASP A 230 -22.28 6.69 18.22
C ASP A 230 -22.83 7.95 18.88
N VAL A 231 -23.37 7.81 20.10
CA VAL A 231 -23.88 8.92 20.90
C VAL A 231 -22.75 9.91 21.23
N GLY A 232 -21.54 9.41 21.52
CA GLY A 232 -20.38 10.24 21.81
C GLY A 232 -19.92 11.05 20.60
N LEU A 233 -19.86 10.41 19.42
CA LEU A 233 -19.53 11.07 18.15
C LEU A 233 -20.59 12.12 17.76
N GLN A 234 -21.88 11.79 17.91
CA GLN A 234 -22.97 12.72 17.65
C GLN A 234 -22.92 13.93 18.58
N ALA A 235 -22.75 13.71 19.88
CA ALA A 235 -22.64 14.78 20.88
C ALA A 235 -21.35 15.60 20.71
N PHE A 236 -20.27 14.98 20.23
CA PHE A 236 -19.04 15.68 19.89
C PHE A 236 -19.15 16.43 18.55
N GLY A 237 -20.11 16.12 17.69
CA GLY A 237 -20.26 16.71 16.34
C GLY A 237 -20.86 18.13 16.26
N GLN A 238 -20.77 18.69 15.05
CA GLN A 238 -21.35 19.94 14.49
C GLN A 238 -20.66 21.30 14.76
N ALA A 239 -19.80 21.45 15.76
CA ALA A 239 -18.99 22.67 15.89
C ALA A 239 -17.70 22.58 15.05
N ALA A 240 -17.08 23.72 14.69
CA ALA A 240 -15.82 23.79 13.95
C ALA A 240 -14.63 23.24 14.78
N LYS A 241 -14.60 21.93 14.98
CA LYS A 241 -13.59 21.24 15.79
C LYS A 241 -12.40 20.85 14.94
N ARG A 242 -11.19 21.07 15.45
CA ARG A 242 -9.93 20.73 14.77
C ARG A 242 -9.49 19.28 15.01
N VAL A 243 -10.41 18.39 15.38
CA VAL A 243 -10.13 17.01 15.77
C VAL A 243 -10.82 16.05 14.82
N ILE A 244 -10.05 15.14 14.24
CA ILE A 244 -10.55 13.97 13.49
C ILE A 244 -10.32 12.69 14.30
N CYS A 245 -11.10 11.66 14.02
CA CYS A 245 -11.09 10.38 14.69
C CYS A 245 -10.73 9.24 13.72
N MET A 246 -9.99 8.26 14.24
CA MET A 246 -9.64 7.04 13.52
C MET A 246 -9.73 5.86 14.48
N GLU A 247 -10.29 4.75 14.01
CA GLU A 247 -10.37 3.53 14.82
C GLU A 247 -9.32 2.49 14.42
N GLY A 248 -9.06 1.52 15.31
CA GLY A 248 -8.12 0.43 15.04
C GLY A 248 -8.48 -0.37 13.78
N ARG A 249 -9.78 -0.53 13.52
CA ARG A 249 -10.29 -1.18 12.30
C ARG A 249 -9.91 -0.41 11.03
N ASP A 250 -9.91 0.93 11.05
CA ASP A 250 -9.48 1.74 9.90
C ASP A 250 -8.00 1.45 9.58
N ILE A 251 -7.15 1.36 10.60
CA ILE A 251 -5.71 1.08 10.43
C ILE A 251 -5.55 -0.32 9.82
N TYR A 252 -6.20 -1.32 10.40
CA TYR A 252 -6.10 -2.70 9.93
C TYR A 252 -6.59 -2.84 8.48
N GLU A 253 -7.77 -2.29 8.16
CA GLU A 253 -8.36 -2.37 6.83
C GLU A 253 -7.52 -1.61 5.79
N ALA A 254 -6.96 -0.45 6.15
CA ALA A 254 -6.03 0.28 5.28
C ALA A 254 -4.81 -0.56 4.94
N LEU A 255 -4.19 -1.18 5.97
CA LEU A 255 -3.00 -1.99 5.78
C LEU A 255 -3.27 -3.24 4.93
N ASP A 256 -4.38 -3.93 5.19
CA ASP A 256 -4.78 -5.13 4.44
C ASP A 256 -5.08 -4.84 2.97
N ARG A 257 -5.65 -3.65 2.69
CA ARG A 257 -5.96 -3.17 1.34
C ARG A 257 -4.80 -2.42 0.67
N ASN A 258 -3.63 -2.33 1.31
CA ASN A 258 -2.48 -1.55 0.87
C ASN A 258 -2.81 -0.08 0.55
N ILE A 259 -3.70 0.53 1.35
CA ILE A 259 -4.06 1.95 1.24
C ILE A 259 -3.09 2.77 2.13
N PRO A 260 -2.35 3.74 1.58
CA PRO A 260 -1.44 4.58 2.37
C PRO A 260 -2.16 5.34 3.50
N ILE A 261 -1.55 5.37 4.69
CA ILE A 261 -2.19 5.97 5.89
C ILE A 261 -2.33 7.49 5.76
N ASP A 262 -1.37 8.17 5.13
CA ASP A 262 -1.48 9.59 4.77
C ASP A 262 -2.73 9.85 3.92
N THR A 263 -2.99 9.01 2.91
CA THR A 263 -4.19 9.11 2.06
C THR A 263 -5.48 8.87 2.85
N VAL A 264 -5.48 7.94 3.81
CA VAL A 264 -6.64 7.71 4.70
C VAL A 264 -6.92 8.95 5.55
N LEU A 265 -5.88 9.53 6.15
CA LEU A 265 -6.01 10.74 6.98
C LEU A 265 -6.50 11.93 6.15
N GLU A 266 -6.00 12.13 4.93
CA GLU A 266 -6.48 13.18 4.03
C GLU A 266 -7.99 13.05 3.73
N ARG A 267 -8.48 11.83 3.46
CA ARG A 267 -9.92 11.62 3.25
C ARG A 267 -10.75 11.87 4.51
N LYS A 268 -10.25 11.50 5.69
CA LYS A 268 -10.90 11.80 6.96
C LYS A 268 -10.94 13.30 7.25
N VAL A 269 -9.87 14.03 6.94
CA VAL A 269 -9.82 15.50 7.03
C VAL A 269 -10.84 16.14 6.10
N ARG A 270 -10.88 15.72 4.83
CA ARG A 270 -11.86 16.21 3.87
C ARG A 270 -13.29 15.94 4.35
N HIS A 271 -13.57 14.72 4.79
CA HIS A 271 -14.88 14.36 5.34
C HIS A 271 -15.28 15.28 6.50
N ALA A 272 -14.40 15.44 7.50
CA ALA A 272 -14.70 16.29 8.65
C ALA A 272 -14.92 17.75 8.27
N ALA A 273 -14.17 18.27 7.30
CA ALA A 273 -14.35 19.63 6.78
C ALA A 273 -15.69 19.80 6.02
N GLU A 274 -16.13 18.79 5.27
CA GLU A 274 -17.35 18.84 4.45
C GLU A 274 -18.63 18.56 5.25
N THR A 275 -18.56 17.70 6.27
CA THR A 275 -19.75 17.23 7.01
C THR A 275 -19.84 17.78 8.44
N GLY A 276 -18.74 18.29 9.00
CA GLY A 276 -18.64 18.63 10.42
C GLY A 276 -18.62 17.41 11.35
N LEU A 277 -18.51 16.19 10.80
CA LEU A 277 -18.44 14.96 11.57
C LEU A 277 -16.97 14.54 11.76
N PRO A 278 -16.53 14.27 12.99
CA PRO A 278 -15.13 13.96 13.29
C PRO A 278 -14.69 12.57 12.81
N PHE A 279 -15.63 11.69 12.50
CA PHE A 279 -15.38 10.29 12.17
C PHE A 279 -16.19 9.83 10.95
N ALA A 280 -15.52 9.10 10.05
CA ALA A 280 -16.14 8.23 9.08
C ALA A 280 -15.29 6.96 8.95
N PRO A 281 -15.90 5.77 8.92
CA PRO A 281 -15.16 4.51 8.80
C PRO A 281 -14.52 4.36 7.41
N LEU A 282 -13.43 3.60 7.34
CA LEU A 282 -12.63 3.46 6.11
C LEU A 282 -13.45 2.96 4.92
N HIS A 283 -14.28 1.94 5.09
CA HIS A 283 -15.11 1.39 4.02
C HIS A 283 -16.10 2.40 3.40
N GLN A 284 -16.53 3.42 4.16
CA GLN A 284 -17.36 4.51 3.62
C GLN A 284 -16.51 5.45 2.77
N LEU A 285 -15.29 5.77 3.21
CA LEU A 285 -14.39 6.68 2.51
C LEU A 285 -13.70 6.03 1.31
N PHE A 286 -13.53 4.71 1.33
CA PHE A 286 -12.90 3.90 0.29
C PHE A 286 -13.80 2.69 -0.02
N PRO A 287 -14.93 2.89 -0.72
CA PRO A 287 -15.83 1.80 -1.05
C PRO A 287 -15.10 0.74 -1.90
N PRO A 288 -15.42 -0.56 -1.72
CA PRO A 288 -14.93 -1.59 -2.62
C PRO A 288 -15.41 -1.29 -4.05
N SER A 289 -14.60 -1.64 -5.05
CA SER A 289 -15.03 -1.51 -6.44
C SER A 289 -16.24 -2.42 -6.67
N PRO A 290 -17.27 -1.96 -7.41
CA PRO A 290 -18.38 -2.83 -7.75
C PRO A 290 -17.85 -4.01 -8.57
N SER A 291 -18.18 -5.21 -8.10
CA SER A 291 -17.93 -6.49 -8.78
C SER A 291 -18.68 -6.59 -10.09
#